data_AF-A0A3M6WLM2-F1
#
_entry.id   AF-A0A3M6WLM2-F1
#
_cell.length_a   1.000
_cell.length_b   1.000
_cell.length_c   1.000
_cell.angle_alpha   90.00
_cell.angle_beta   90.00
_cell.angle_gamma   90.00
#
_symmetry.space_group_name_H-M   'P 1'
#
loop_
_entity.id
_entity.type
_entity.pdbx_description
1 polymer ?
#
loop_
_entity_poly.entity_id
_entity_poly.type
_entity_poly.pdbx_seq_one_letter_code
_entity_poly.pdbx_strand_id
1 'polypeptide(L)'
;MWIRSVPVAGAPRRAAHLLTQPALRPAQRTGNGHLHRRSPFAQNKCHRRGVSAHVHPPDTLIRRGAALHTQNRKHASESTWRQTDILGQASAQIAQTGPELDRPSKTPLSTTAPTNDSVYVALGSNVGDRLEAIEAACRAIDEDQDMRVLRTSALYETEPMYVEDQERFLNGVCEIRTELPPLRLLDRLQALEKGLGRVKTIDKGPRSIDLDILLYKGQEYHDDRLTIPHALMTEREFVMRPLRNVHPSGSLTPLKRSATDYLAGLGVLNNPSSTSPMYSYTPTAPTSDALIPMNPMQKTRVMSILNTTPDSFSDGGVNSPNDLASLKESIRQHIQDGATIIDIGGQSSRPNAPDITAEEEIARVIPAIEAFKSLGPEMKGVAISVDTYRAAVAEAAIKAGAHIINDISFGLLDQDMLPTVARLGCTYIGMHMRGTPATMQDKENTDYPDGVVETVARELAARVEAAQAAGIRRWRLILDPGVGFAKTQEQNLELLRRLPDLVHHDRIRGFPWMVGSSRKGFVGKITGVAEARERSWGTAATVTAAVAGRADVVRVHDVAEMAKVVKMSDAIYRV
;
A
#
# COMPACT_ATOMS: atom_id res chain seq x y z
N MET A 1 -33.99 -0.09 -47.90
CA MET A 1 -35.31 -0.73 -48.02
C MET A 1 -35.91 -0.75 -46.61
N TRP A 2 -36.58 0.34 -46.22
CA TRP A 2 -37.96 0.41 -45.68
C TRP A 2 -38.24 -0.62 -44.56
N ILE A 3 -38.50 -0.20 -43.32
CA ILE A 3 -39.84 0.16 -42.82
C ILE A 3 -39.83 1.42 -41.93
N ARG A 4 -40.88 2.25 -42.13
CA ARG A 4 -41.22 3.53 -41.47
C ARG A 4 -42.22 3.33 -40.32
N SER A 5 -41.95 3.99 -39.20
CA SER A 5 -42.78 4.86 -38.32
C SER A 5 -44.32 4.90 -38.43
N VAL A 6 -45.01 5.15 -37.30
CA VAL A 6 -45.80 6.38 -36.98
C VAL A 6 -46.27 6.41 -35.49
N PRO A 7 -46.46 7.61 -34.86
CA PRO A 7 -46.58 7.84 -33.41
C PRO A 7 -47.98 8.34 -32.97
N VAL A 8 -48.24 8.49 -31.66
CA VAL A 8 -49.33 9.34 -31.12
C VAL A 8 -48.92 10.07 -29.85
N ALA A 9 -49.14 11.39 -29.84
CA ALA A 9 -49.00 12.31 -28.71
C ALA A 9 -50.35 12.58 -28.03
N GLY A 10 -50.34 13.02 -26.76
CA GLY A 10 -51.53 13.61 -26.13
C GLY A 10 -51.46 13.77 -24.60
N ALA A 11 -50.93 14.90 -24.13
CA ALA A 11 -51.37 15.57 -22.88
C ALA A 11 -52.46 16.63 -23.28
N PRO A 12 -53.30 17.25 -22.41
CA PRO A 12 -53.00 17.66 -21.02
C PRO A 12 -54.19 17.74 -19.99
N ARG A 13 -53.83 18.14 -18.74
CA ARG A 13 -54.56 19.00 -17.75
C ARG A 13 -54.93 18.41 -16.36
N ARG A 14 -54.24 18.98 -15.35
CA ARG A 14 -54.65 19.53 -14.03
C ARG A 14 -55.91 18.97 -13.31
N ALA A 15 -55.71 18.57 -12.04
CA ALA A 15 -56.44 19.11 -10.88
C ALA A 15 -55.71 18.77 -9.56
N ALA A 16 -55.76 19.71 -8.62
CA ALA A 16 -55.13 19.67 -7.31
C ALA A 16 -56.03 18.98 -6.26
N HIS A 17 -55.44 18.37 -5.23
CA HIS A 17 -56.03 18.38 -3.89
C HIS A 17 -54.94 18.29 -2.81
N LEU A 18 -55.05 19.25 -1.88
CA LEU A 18 -54.31 19.36 -0.63
C LEU A 18 -54.59 18.17 0.29
N LEU A 19 -53.58 17.73 1.06
CA LEU A 19 -53.77 17.35 2.46
C LEU A 19 -52.56 17.78 3.30
N THR A 20 -52.90 18.34 4.45
CA THR A 20 -52.14 19.12 5.43
C THR A 20 -51.34 18.26 6.41
N GLN A 21 -50.16 18.73 6.83
CA GLN A 21 -49.52 18.38 8.11
C GLN A 21 -49.15 19.68 8.87
N PRO A 22 -49.39 19.78 10.18
CA PRO A 22 -49.13 21.01 10.92
C PRO A 22 -47.70 21.05 11.47
N ALA A 23 -47.09 22.22 11.32
CA ALA A 23 -45.89 22.64 12.03
C ALA A 23 -46.25 23.16 13.43
N LEU A 24 -45.42 22.86 14.43
CA LEU A 24 -45.40 23.56 15.71
C LEU A 24 -44.03 24.23 15.89
N ARG A 25 -44.08 25.55 16.04
CA ARG A 25 -42.95 26.44 16.38
C ARG A 25 -42.92 26.70 17.91
N PRO A 26 -41.81 27.27 18.42
CA PRO A 26 -41.40 27.15 19.82
C PRO A 26 -41.89 28.31 20.70
N ALA A 27 -41.88 28.10 22.02
CA ALA A 27 -42.10 29.14 23.03
C ALA A 27 -40.83 29.37 23.89
N GLN A 28 -40.55 30.64 24.11
CA GLN A 28 -39.43 31.22 24.86
C GLN A 28 -39.70 31.27 26.38
N ARG A 29 -38.60 31.62 27.12
CA ARG A 29 -38.53 32.36 28.40
C ARG A 29 -38.82 31.51 29.65
N THR A 30 -38.11 31.58 30.78
CA THR A 30 -37.35 32.64 31.49
C THR A 30 -36.45 32.02 32.59
N GLY A 31 -35.40 32.74 33.03
CA GLY A 31 -35.23 33.01 34.48
C GLY A 31 -34.05 32.41 35.24
N ASN A 32 -33.06 33.28 35.51
CA ASN A 32 -32.13 33.41 36.65
C ASN A 32 -32.08 32.36 37.80
N GLY A 33 -30.85 32.11 38.28
CA GLY A 33 -30.62 31.72 39.69
C GLY A 33 -29.19 31.25 40.01
N HIS A 34 -28.38 32.11 40.62
CA HIS A 34 -27.10 31.80 41.28
C HIS A 34 -27.26 30.77 42.43
N LEU A 35 -26.26 29.92 42.69
CA LEU A 35 -25.32 30.02 43.83
C LEU A 35 -24.51 28.72 44.10
N HIS A 36 -23.29 28.95 44.61
CA HIS A 36 -22.31 28.04 45.19
C HIS A 36 -22.83 26.89 46.08
N ARG A 37 -22.12 25.74 46.08
CA ARG A 37 -21.22 25.33 47.20
C ARG A 37 -20.50 24.00 46.95
N ARG A 38 -19.26 23.95 47.46
CA ARG A 38 -18.35 22.81 47.59
C ARG A 38 -18.84 21.81 48.65
N SER A 39 -18.49 20.53 48.51
CA SER A 39 -17.92 19.70 49.60
C SER A 39 -17.37 18.35 49.08
N PRO A 40 -16.40 17.69 49.78
CA PRO A 40 -15.51 16.65 49.24
C PRO A 40 -15.66 15.26 49.91
N PHE A 41 -14.73 14.35 49.56
CA PHE A 41 -14.33 13.07 50.20
C PHE A 41 -15.15 11.79 49.95
N ALA A 42 -14.47 10.77 49.42
CA ALA A 42 -14.34 9.47 50.06
C ALA A 42 -13.20 8.65 49.41
N GLN A 43 -12.14 8.39 50.17
CA GLN A 43 -11.15 7.33 49.92
C GLN A 43 -11.72 6.00 50.44
N ASN A 44 -11.47 4.90 49.75
CA ASN A 44 -11.54 3.56 50.35
C ASN A 44 -10.26 2.77 50.02
N LYS A 45 -9.53 2.40 51.07
CA LYS A 45 -8.50 1.35 51.12
C LYS A 45 -9.12 0.10 51.75
N CYS A 46 -8.81 -1.08 51.21
CA CYS A 46 -8.67 -2.38 51.91
C CYS A 46 -8.55 -3.48 50.84
N HIS A 47 -7.87 -4.62 50.99
CA HIS A 47 -6.79 -5.11 51.85
C HIS A 47 -6.34 -6.45 51.24
N ARG A 48 -5.06 -6.80 51.39
CA ARG A 48 -4.48 -8.11 51.06
C ARG A 48 -5.08 -9.23 51.94
N ARG A 49 -5.17 -10.44 51.40
CA ARG A 49 -4.82 -11.70 52.09
C ARG A 49 -4.28 -12.70 51.08
N GLY A 50 -3.13 -13.30 51.39
CA GLY A 50 -2.59 -14.48 50.72
C GLY A 50 -2.83 -15.74 51.56
N VAL A 51 -2.57 -16.91 50.96
CA VAL A 51 -2.30 -18.17 51.66
C VAL A 51 -1.33 -19.03 50.81
N SER A 52 -0.27 -19.49 51.48
CA SER A 52 0.68 -20.62 51.25
C SER A 52 0.05 -21.92 50.70
N ALA A 53 0.73 -23.03 50.39
CA ALA A 53 2.09 -23.50 50.03
C ALA A 53 1.97 -25.05 50.07
N HIS A 54 2.62 -25.84 49.18
CA HIS A 54 2.97 -27.26 49.42
C HIS A 54 3.95 -27.84 48.36
N VAL A 55 5.25 -27.67 48.59
CA VAL A 55 6.34 -28.65 48.86
C VAL A 55 6.22 -30.17 48.47
N HIS A 56 7.14 -30.63 47.57
CA HIS A 56 8.01 -31.86 47.53
C HIS A 56 7.54 -33.27 46.97
N PRO A 57 8.47 -34.22 46.60
CA PRO A 57 9.04 -34.44 45.25
C PRO A 57 9.09 -35.97 44.85
N PRO A 58 10.19 -36.56 44.32
CA PRO A 58 10.45 -36.90 42.91
C PRO A 58 10.54 -38.42 42.63
N ASP A 59 10.70 -38.83 41.37
CA ASP A 59 11.34 -40.13 41.07
C ASP A 59 12.12 -40.17 39.75
N THR A 60 13.28 -40.82 39.85
CA THR A 60 14.32 -41.10 38.88
C THR A 60 13.96 -42.21 37.89
N LEU A 61 14.56 -42.23 36.69
CA LEU A 61 15.28 -43.43 36.19
C LEU A 61 16.15 -43.19 34.95
N ILE A 62 17.36 -43.73 35.08
CA ILE A 62 18.46 -43.91 34.14
C ILE A 62 18.13 -45.07 33.18
N ARG A 63 18.55 -44.98 31.90
CA ARG A 63 19.19 -46.12 31.21
C ARG A 63 20.05 -45.72 30.01
N ARG A 64 21.33 -46.09 30.11
CA ARG A 64 22.33 -46.22 29.04
C ARG A 64 22.05 -47.46 28.18
N GLY A 65 22.51 -47.43 26.94
CA GLY A 65 22.66 -48.59 26.07
C GLY A 65 23.46 -48.28 24.80
N ALA A 66 24.78 -48.41 24.89
CA ALA A 66 25.73 -48.59 23.78
C ALA A 66 25.45 -49.96 23.10
N ALA A 67 25.94 -50.38 21.92
CA ALA A 67 26.85 -49.94 20.85
C ALA A 67 26.61 -50.92 19.67
N LEU A 68 27.01 -50.58 18.44
CA LEU A 68 28.01 -51.36 17.67
C LEU A 68 28.17 -50.87 16.22
N HIS A 69 29.44 -50.90 15.82
CA HIS A 69 30.04 -50.58 14.53
C HIS A 69 29.44 -51.29 13.31
N THR A 70 29.56 -50.64 12.15
CA THR A 70 30.33 -51.20 11.02
C THR A 70 30.86 -50.09 10.12
N GLN A 71 32.13 -50.23 9.75
CA GLN A 71 32.88 -49.39 8.84
C GLN A 71 32.40 -49.56 7.40
N ASN A 72 32.45 -48.50 6.58
CA ASN A 72 33.19 -48.59 5.33
C ASN A 72 33.63 -47.22 4.79
N ARG A 73 34.94 -47.15 4.47
CA ARG A 73 35.65 -46.07 3.78
C ARG A 73 35.46 -46.18 2.27
N LYS A 74 35.49 -45.02 1.58
CA LYS A 74 36.25 -44.70 0.32
C LYS A 74 35.86 -43.28 -0.11
N HIS A 75 36.72 -42.28 0.12
CA HIS A 75 37.77 -41.73 -0.77
C HIS A 75 37.26 -40.94 -1.99
N ALA A 76 37.49 -39.61 -1.95
CA ALA A 76 38.03 -38.71 -2.99
C ALA A 76 37.54 -37.28 -2.69
N SER A 77 38.29 -36.18 -2.77
CA SER A 77 39.72 -35.88 -2.85
C SER A 77 39.80 -34.35 -2.73
N GLU A 78 40.57 -33.82 -1.78
CA GLU A 78 40.94 -32.41 -1.72
C GLU A 78 41.99 -32.09 -2.78
N SER A 79 41.90 -30.91 -3.40
CA SER A 79 43.05 -30.25 -4.02
C SER A 79 42.95 -28.74 -3.82
N THR A 80 43.76 -28.25 -2.89
CA THR A 80 44.26 -26.88 -2.73
C THR A 80 45.09 -26.44 -3.96
N TRP A 81 45.13 -25.14 -4.30
CA TRP A 81 46.35 -24.37 -4.63
C TRP A 81 46.10 -22.84 -4.74
N ARG A 82 46.74 -22.12 -3.81
CA ARG A 82 47.35 -20.76 -3.80
C ARG A 82 47.08 -19.73 -4.92
N GLN A 83 46.60 -18.56 -4.47
CA GLN A 83 47.29 -17.24 -4.43
C GLN A 83 48.36 -16.90 -5.50
N THR A 84 48.07 -15.85 -6.29
CA THR A 84 49.05 -14.86 -6.77
C THR A 84 48.38 -13.49 -6.85
N ASP A 85 48.85 -12.58 -6.00
CA ASP A 85 48.81 -11.12 -6.20
C ASP A 85 49.56 -10.75 -7.49
N ILE A 86 49.14 -9.66 -8.14
CA ILE A 86 50.02 -8.67 -8.82
C ILE A 86 49.15 -7.50 -9.33
N LEU A 87 49.55 -6.29 -8.89
CA LEU A 87 49.25 -4.93 -9.40
C LEU A 87 48.02 -4.19 -8.87
N GLY A 88 48.16 -3.68 -7.64
CA GLY A 88 47.88 -2.27 -7.38
C GLY A 88 49.10 -1.43 -7.78
N GLN A 89 48.90 -0.43 -8.64
CA GLN A 89 49.68 0.82 -8.74
C GLN A 89 49.09 1.70 -9.85
N ALA A 90 48.09 2.52 -9.49
CA ALA A 90 47.77 3.79 -10.15
C ALA A 90 46.67 4.51 -9.36
N SER A 91 47.02 5.00 -8.18
CA SER A 91 46.26 6.04 -7.49
C SER A 91 47.25 7.09 -7.04
N ALA A 92 47.14 8.27 -7.63
CA ALA A 92 47.68 9.58 -7.21
C ALA A 92 48.27 10.32 -8.42
N GLN A 93 47.41 10.93 -9.23
CA GLN A 93 47.62 12.26 -9.83
C GLN A 93 46.36 12.66 -10.62
N ILE A 94 46.05 13.95 -10.60
CA ILE A 94 44.84 14.61 -11.12
C ILE A 94 43.71 14.71 -10.08
N ALA A 95 44.03 15.40 -8.99
CA ALA A 95 43.11 16.37 -8.40
C ALA A 95 43.31 17.70 -9.13
N GLN A 96 42.20 18.36 -9.49
CA GLN A 96 42.01 19.74 -10.01
C GLN A 96 41.29 19.79 -11.35
N THR A 97 39.95 19.72 -11.29
CA THR A 97 38.94 20.48 -12.05
C THR A 97 37.61 19.72 -11.89
N GLY A 98 36.78 20.13 -10.93
CA GLY A 98 35.45 19.55 -10.77
C GLY A 98 34.51 20.06 -11.88
N PRO A 99 33.66 19.21 -12.47
CA PRO A 99 32.57 19.70 -13.28
C PRO A 99 31.48 20.26 -12.34
N GLU A 100 31.08 21.47 -12.64
CA GLU A 100 29.97 22.19 -12.02
C GLU A 100 28.70 21.31 -12.09
N LEU A 101 28.18 20.91 -10.92
CA LEU A 101 26.93 20.17 -10.80
C LEU A 101 25.80 21.04 -11.33
N ASP A 102 25.31 20.67 -12.52
CA ASP A 102 24.24 21.35 -13.22
C ASP A 102 22.99 21.40 -12.32
N ARG A 103 22.52 22.61 -12.05
CA ARG A 103 21.31 22.84 -11.25
C ARG A 103 20.12 22.22 -11.99
N PRO A 104 19.24 21.44 -11.34
CA PRO A 104 18.06 20.93 -12.01
C PRO A 104 17.19 22.11 -12.48
N SER A 105 16.98 22.17 -13.79
CA SER A 105 16.13 23.16 -14.44
C SER A 105 14.74 23.18 -13.80
N LYS A 106 14.24 24.38 -13.49
CA LYS A 106 12.89 24.67 -12.96
C LYS A 106 11.79 24.45 -14.01
N THR A 107 11.81 23.32 -14.70
CA THR A 107 10.72 22.91 -15.59
C THR A 107 9.80 21.99 -14.78
N PRO A 108 8.49 22.28 -14.65
CA PRO A 108 7.59 21.36 -13.99
C PRO A 108 7.68 20.01 -14.70
N LEU A 109 8.01 18.95 -13.97
CA LEU A 109 7.79 17.58 -14.41
C LEU A 109 6.29 17.44 -14.66
N SER A 110 5.92 17.59 -15.93
CA SER A 110 4.57 17.43 -16.42
C SER A 110 4.24 15.95 -16.33
N THR A 111 3.08 15.64 -15.75
CA THR A 111 2.39 14.35 -15.89
C THR A 111 2.42 13.99 -17.36
N THR A 112 3.29 13.07 -17.77
CA THR A 112 3.57 12.85 -19.19
C THR A 112 2.27 12.50 -19.90
N ALA A 113 1.87 13.38 -20.83
CA ALA A 113 0.68 13.17 -21.64
C ALA A 113 0.79 11.80 -22.33
N PRO A 114 -0.33 11.07 -22.48
CA PRO A 114 -0.35 9.80 -23.19
C PRO A 114 0.25 10.01 -24.58
N THR A 115 1.29 9.25 -24.91
CA THR A 115 1.91 9.32 -26.23
C THR A 115 0.98 8.66 -27.24
N ASN A 116 0.89 9.20 -28.45
CA ASN A 116 0.15 8.55 -29.55
C ASN A 116 0.66 7.14 -29.91
N ASP A 117 1.74 6.67 -29.27
CA ASP A 117 2.34 5.35 -29.47
C ASP A 117 1.89 4.30 -28.43
N SER A 118 1.07 4.68 -27.45
CA SER A 118 0.65 3.79 -26.37
C SER A 118 -0.47 2.83 -26.79
N VAL A 119 -0.43 1.60 -26.28
CA VAL A 119 -1.49 0.60 -26.42
C VAL A 119 -2.04 0.27 -25.03
N TYR A 120 -3.36 0.17 -24.91
CA TYR A 120 -4.02 -0.11 -23.63
C TYR A 120 -4.69 -1.47 -23.70
N VAL A 121 -4.40 -2.34 -22.73
CA VAL A 121 -4.92 -3.70 -22.64
C VAL A 121 -5.68 -3.86 -21.32
N ALA A 122 -6.93 -4.30 -21.38
CA ALA A 122 -7.70 -4.68 -20.20
C ALA A 122 -7.20 -6.02 -19.65
N LEU A 123 -7.20 -6.14 -18.32
CA LEU A 123 -6.81 -7.34 -17.57
C LEU A 123 -8.04 -7.80 -16.78
N GLY A 124 -8.42 -9.07 -16.89
CA GLY A 124 -9.56 -9.63 -16.16
C GLY A 124 -9.33 -11.06 -15.68
N SER A 125 -9.68 -11.37 -14.43
CA SER A 125 -9.64 -12.74 -13.90
C SER A 125 -10.71 -12.97 -12.83
N ASN A 126 -11.35 -14.15 -12.85
CA ASN A 126 -12.35 -14.54 -11.85
C ASN A 126 -12.28 -16.02 -11.43
N VAL A 127 -11.19 -16.73 -11.73
CA VAL A 127 -11.03 -18.14 -11.37
C VAL A 127 -9.68 -18.37 -10.71
N GLY A 128 -9.66 -19.11 -9.61
CA GLY A 128 -8.43 -19.48 -8.91
C GLY A 128 -7.75 -18.29 -8.24
N ASP A 129 -6.42 -18.25 -8.27
CA ASP A 129 -5.66 -17.09 -7.79
C ASP A 129 -5.70 -15.96 -8.83
N ARG A 130 -6.75 -15.14 -8.72
CA ARG A 130 -7.05 -14.03 -9.66
C ARG A 130 -5.92 -13.01 -9.74
N LEU A 131 -5.27 -12.73 -8.61
CA LEU A 131 -4.16 -11.77 -8.56
C LEU A 131 -2.94 -12.35 -9.28
N GLU A 132 -2.57 -13.59 -8.95
CA GLU A 132 -1.41 -14.23 -9.57
C GLU A 132 -1.62 -14.45 -11.07
N ALA A 133 -2.84 -14.73 -11.53
CA ALA A 133 -3.13 -14.81 -12.97
C ALA A 133 -2.87 -13.47 -13.70
N ILE A 134 -3.29 -12.36 -13.10
CA ILE A 134 -3.04 -11.02 -13.65
C ILE A 134 -1.55 -10.67 -13.60
N GLU A 135 -0.87 -10.99 -12.50
CA GLU A 135 0.56 -10.73 -12.37
C GLU A 135 1.40 -11.58 -13.32
N ALA A 136 1.05 -12.86 -13.51
CA ALA A 136 1.66 -13.74 -14.49
C ALA A 136 1.48 -13.22 -15.91
N ALA A 137 0.30 -12.70 -16.26
CA ALA A 137 0.08 -12.06 -17.56
C ALA A 137 0.98 -10.84 -17.76
N CYS A 138 1.10 -9.98 -16.74
CA CYS A 138 1.98 -8.81 -16.83
C CYS A 138 3.46 -9.20 -16.93
N ARG A 139 3.90 -10.23 -16.20
CA ARG A 139 5.28 -10.77 -16.31
C ARG A 139 5.54 -11.34 -17.70
N ALA A 140 4.60 -12.11 -18.23
CA ALA A 140 4.72 -12.66 -19.58
C ALA A 140 4.75 -11.57 -20.67
N ILE A 141 4.03 -10.46 -20.49
CA ILE A 141 4.14 -9.29 -21.37
C ILE A 141 5.53 -8.63 -21.27
N ASP A 142 6.09 -8.50 -20.06
CA ASP A 142 7.41 -7.90 -19.85
C ASP A 142 8.58 -8.79 -20.34
N GLU A 143 8.40 -10.10 -20.36
CA GLU A 143 9.37 -11.09 -20.88
C GLU A 143 9.30 -11.26 -22.40
N ASP A 144 8.24 -10.78 -23.05
CA ASP A 144 8.09 -10.83 -24.51
C ASP A 144 9.04 -9.84 -25.20
N GLN A 145 9.61 -10.23 -26.34
CA GLN A 145 10.59 -9.42 -27.06
C GLN A 145 9.96 -8.17 -27.73
N ASP A 146 8.67 -8.23 -28.04
CA ASP A 146 7.97 -7.20 -28.81
C ASP A 146 6.98 -6.38 -27.95
N MET A 147 6.86 -6.68 -26.65
CA MET A 147 5.92 -6.03 -25.74
C MET A 147 6.60 -5.65 -24.42
N ARG A 148 6.08 -4.62 -23.74
CA ARG A 148 6.49 -4.25 -22.38
C ARG A 148 5.41 -3.45 -21.69
N VAL A 149 5.12 -3.75 -20.43
CA VAL A 149 4.23 -2.93 -19.60
C VAL A 149 4.96 -1.65 -19.20
N LEU A 150 4.32 -0.51 -19.46
CA LEU A 150 4.83 0.81 -19.07
C LEU A 150 4.27 1.25 -17.71
N ARG A 151 2.98 1.01 -17.47
CA ARG A 151 2.30 1.31 -16.20
C ARG A 151 1.00 0.53 -16.09
N THR A 152 0.47 0.43 -14.87
CA THR A 152 -0.79 -0.26 -14.60
C THR A 152 -1.77 0.61 -13.83
N SER A 153 -3.06 0.32 -13.99
CA SER A 153 -4.10 0.89 -13.17
C SER A 153 -4.09 0.27 -11.76
N ALA A 154 -4.94 0.76 -10.86
CA ALA A 154 -5.32 -0.08 -9.73
C ALA A 154 -6.08 -1.31 -10.23
N LEU A 155 -6.10 -2.39 -9.44
CA LEU A 155 -7.06 -3.47 -9.65
C LEU A 155 -8.37 -3.10 -8.99
N TYR A 156 -9.49 -3.54 -9.56
CA TYR A 156 -10.83 -3.29 -9.06
C TYR A 156 -11.60 -4.60 -8.98
N GLU A 157 -12.25 -4.84 -7.84
CA GLU A 157 -13.08 -6.02 -7.68
C GLU A 157 -14.55 -5.72 -8.02
N THR A 158 -15.14 -6.52 -8.92
CA THR A 158 -16.50 -6.30 -9.42
C THR A 158 -17.32 -7.58 -9.43
N GLU A 159 -18.64 -7.43 -9.33
CA GLU A 159 -19.56 -8.53 -9.61
C GLU A 159 -19.52 -8.90 -11.11
N PRO A 160 -19.83 -10.15 -11.46
CA PRO A 160 -20.02 -10.55 -12.85
C PRO A 160 -21.10 -9.72 -13.55
N MET A 161 -20.82 -9.17 -14.73
CA MET A 161 -21.79 -8.31 -15.46
C MET A 161 -22.85 -9.10 -16.25
N TYR A 162 -22.55 -10.33 -16.68
CA TYR A 162 -23.38 -11.07 -17.65
C TYR A 162 -23.93 -12.41 -17.14
N VAL A 163 -23.28 -13.03 -16.16
CA VAL A 163 -23.67 -14.33 -15.61
C VAL A 163 -23.46 -14.28 -14.10
N GLU A 164 -24.56 -14.19 -13.36
CA GLU A 164 -24.55 -13.86 -11.92
C GLU A 164 -24.03 -14.99 -11.01
N ASP A 165 -24.02 -16.23 -11.48
CA ASP A 165 -23.50 -17.40 -10.73
C ASP A 165 -22.00 -17.62 -10.98
N GLN A 166 -21.18 -16.60 -10.67
CA GLN A 166 -19.72 -16.66 -10.78
C GLN A 166 -19.02 -15.89 -9.64
N GLU A 167 -17.77 -16.26 -9.37
CA GLU A 167 -16.91 -15.49 -8.47
C GLU A 167 -16.66 -14.07 -9.01
N ARG A 168 -16.38 -13.14 -8.08
CA ARG A 168 -16.10 -11.73 -8.41
C ARG A 168 -14.86 -11.62 -9.31
N PHE A 169 -14.88 -10.68 -10.23
CA PHE A 169 -13.74 -10.40 -11.11
C PHE A 169 -12.76 -9.43 -10.45
N LEU A 170 -11.46 -9.65 -10.64
CA LEU A 170 -10.47 -8.59 -10.57
C LEU A 170 -10.24 -8.02 -11.97
N ASN A 171 -10.37 -6.70 -12.11
CA ASN A 171 -10.20 -5.99 -13.37
C ASN A 171 -9.12 -4.92 -13.25
N GLY A 172 -8.34 -4.73 -14.31
CA GLY A 172 -7.36 -3.66 -14.43
C GLY A 172 -7.11 -3.29 -15.88
N VAL A 173 -6.24 -2.31 -16.10
CA VAL A 173 -5.72 -1.92 -17.41
C VAL A 173 -4.21 -1.75 -17.28
N CYS A 174 -3.46 -2.30 -18.23
CA CYS A 174 -2.06 -1.94 -18.41
C CYS A 174 -1.89 -1.11 -19.69
N GLU A 175 -1.01 -0.13 -19.60
CA GLU A 175 -0.44 0.52 -20.78
C GLU A 175 0.80 -0.25 -21.18
N ILE A 176 0.89 -0.63 -22.45
CA ILE A 176 2.01 -1.37 -23.01
C ILE A 176 2.63 -0.61 -24.18
N ARG A 177 3.93 -0.81 -24.36
CA ARG A 177 4.64 -0.48 -25.59
C ARG A 177 4.76 -1.74 -26.43
N THR A 178 4.51 -1.63 -27.73
CA THR A 178 4.73 -2.72 -28.68
C THR A 178 4.92 -2.20 -30.11
N GLU A 179 5.68 -2.95 -30.90
CA GLU A 179 5.82 -2.75 -32.36
C GLU A 179 4.94 -3.70 -33.18
N LEU A 180 4.25 -4.64 -32.54
CA LEU A 180 3.37 -5.58 -33.23
C LEU A 180 2.14 -4.87 -33.81
N PRO A 181 1.76 -5.11 -35.08
CA PRO A 181 0.51 -4.60 -35.63
C PRO A 181 -0.70 -5.22 -34.92
N PRO A 182 -1.90 -4.59 -34.96
CA PRO A 182 -3.05 -4.96 -34.14
C PRO A 182 -3.40 -6.46 -34.12
N LEU A 183 -3.47 -7.11 -35.29
CA LEU A 183 -3.77 -8.53 -35.38
C LEU A 183 -2.69 -9.44 -34.78
N ARG A 184 -1.41 -9.06 -34.92
CA ARG A 184 -0.30 -9.84 -34.35
C ARG A 184 -0.21 -9.66 -32.84
N LEU A 185 -0.57 -8.47 -32.35
CA LEU A 185 -0.76 -8.24 -30.92
C LEU A 185 -1.90 -9.10 -30.38
N LEU A 186 -3.05 -9.14 -31.06
CA LEU A 186 -4.18 -10.00 -30.67
C LEU A 186 -3.76 -11.48 -30.62
N ASP A 187 -3.11 -11.99 -31.67
CA ASP A 187 -2.61 -13.36 -31.71
C ASP A 187 -1.66 -13.65 -30.54
N ARG A 188 -0.79 -12.69 -30.20
CA ARG A 188 0.19 -12.82 -29.12
C ARG A 188 -0.49 -12.86 -27.75
N LEU A 189 -1.42 -11.94 -27.48
CA LEU A 189 -2.17 -11.91 -26.23
C LEU A 189 -2.99 -13.20 -26.05
N GLN A 190 -3.65 -13.68 -27.11
CA GLN A 190 -4.39 -14.96 -27.07
C GLN A 190 -3.48 -16.17 -26.80
N ALA A 191 -2.25 -16.15 -27.32
CA ALA A 191 -1.25 -17.18 -27.03
C ALA A 191 -0.82 -17.14 -25.55
N LEU A 192 -0.62 -15.95 -24.98
CA LEU A 192 -0.32 -15.78 -23.55
C LEU A 192 -1.46 -16.32 -22.67
N GLU A 193 -2.70 -15.95 -22.95
CA GLU A 193 -3.86 -16.46 -22.22
C GLU A 193 -3.93 -18.00 -22.25
N LYS A 194 -3.73 -18.59 -23.43
CA LYS A 194 -3.72 -20.05 -23.59
C LYS A 194 -2.58 -20.69 -22.79
N GLY A 195 -1.40 -20.08 -22.80
CA GLY A 195 -0.25 -20.53 -22.02
C GLY A 195 -0.49 -20.49 -20.50
N LEU A 196 -1.25 -19.50 -20.03
CA LEU A 196 -1.66 -19.32 -18.63
C LEU A 196 -2.91 -20.13 -18.24
N GLY A 197 -3.26 -21.14 -19.04
CA GLY A 197 -4.31 -22.10 -18.70
C GLY A 197 -5.74 -21.65 -19.00
N ARG A 198 -5.95 -20.70 -19.94
CA ARG A 198 -7.30 -20.35 -20.40
C ARG A 198 -7.99 -21.57 -21.03
N VAL A 199 -8.97 -22.14 -20.31
CA VAL A 199 -9.89 -23.16 -20.82
C VAL A 199 -11.17 -22.47 -21.30
N LYS A 200 -11.40 -22.37 -22.61
CA LYS A 200 -12.67 -21.84 -23.16
C LYS A 200 -13.78 -22.88 -22.97
N THR A 201 -14.52 -22.81 -21.87
CA THR A 201 -15.64 -23.72 -21.61
C THR A 201 -16.98 -23.15 -22.09
N ILE A 202 -17.20 -21.83 -21.98
CA ILE A 202 -18.44 -21.11 -22.37
C ILE A 202 -18.08 -19.68 -22.83
N ASP A 203 -18.75 -19.14 -23.86
CA ASP A 203 -18.61 -17.73 -24.23
C ASP A 203 -19.07 -16.81 -23.07
N LYS A 204 -18.26 -15.80 -22.72
CA LYS A 204 -18.43 -14.96 -21.51
C LYS A 204 -18.54 -15.72 -20.16
N GLY A 205 -18.08 -16.97 -20.10
CA GLY A 205 -17.98 -17.75 -18.85
C GLY A 205 -16.74 -17.43 -17.99
N PRO A 206 -16.51 -18.17 -16.89
CA PRO A 206 -15.36 -17.99 -15.99
C PRO A 206 -14.02 -18.14 -16.73
N ARG A 207 -13.05 -17.27 -16.44
CA ARG A 207 -11.72 -17.25 -17.08
C ARG A 207 -10.61 -17.11 -16.04
N SER A 208 -9.56 -17.90 -16.21
CA SER A 208 -8.32 -17.73 -15.45
C SER A 208 -7.65 -16.38 -15.76
N ILE A 209 -7.66 -15.94 -17.02
CA ILE A 209 -7.20 -14.62 -17.46
C ILE A 209 -7.87 -14.22 -18.79
N ASP A 210 -8.14 -12.93 -18.96
CA ASP A 210 -8.66 -12.29 -20.18
C ASP A 210 -7.89 -11.00 -20.47
N LEU A 211 -7.42 -10.84 -21.71
CA LEU A 211 -6.58 -9.75 -22.19
C LEU A 211 -7.19 -9.13 -23.46
N ASP A 212 -7.88 -8.00 -23.31
CA ASP A 212 -8.55 -7.30 -24.42
C ASP A 212 -7.82 -6.01 -24.82
N ILE A 213 -7.52 -5.84 -26.12
CA ILE A 213 -6.97 -4.58 -26.65
C ILE A 213 -8.06 -3.52 -26.62
N LEU A 214 -7.88 -2.46 -25.84
CA LEU A 214 -8.84 -1.36 -25.71
C LEU A 214 -8.62 -0.26 -26.73
N LEU A 215 -7.38 0.24 -26.79
CA LEU A 215 -6.95 1.35 -27.64
C LEU A 215 -5.57 1.03 -28.18
N TYR A 216 -5.29 1.44 -29.41
CA TYR A 216 -4.02 1.13 -30.08
C TYR A 216 -3.50 2.36 -30.81
N LYS A 217 -2.43 2.96 -30.30
CA LYS A 217 -1.67 4.04 -30.94
C LYS A 217 -2.53 5.19 -31.53
N GLY A 218 -3.64 5.52 -30.87
CA GLY A 218 -4.60 6.53 -31.34
C GLY A 218 -5.35 6.20 -32.65
N GLN A 219 -5.28 4.95 -33.12
CA GLN A 219 -5.84 4.51 -34.41
C GLN A 219 -7.18 3.79 -34.24
N GLU A 220 -8.00 3.85 -35.29
CA GLU A 220 -9.14 2.95 -35.47
C GLU A 220 -8.67 1.73 -36.26
N TYR A 221 -9.18 0.56 -35.89
CA TYR A 221 -8.97 -0.69 -36.62
C TYR A 221 -10.25 -1.50 -36.61
N HIS A 222 -10.61 -2.09 -37.74
CA HIS A 222 -11.80 -2.91 -37.85
C HIS A 222 -11.59 -4.05 -38.86
N ASP A 223 -11.72 -5.28 -38.40
CA ASP A 223 -11.93 -6.47 -39.23
C ASP A 223 -12.85 -7.48 -38.52
N ASP A 224 -13.02 -8.66 -39.12
CA ASP A 224 -13.88 -9.73 -38.60
C ASP A 224 -13.45 -10.28 -37.23
N ARG A 225 -12.20 -10.04 -36.80
CA ARG A 225 -11.59 -10.58 -35.57
C ARG A 225 -11.37 -9.52 -34.49
N LEU A 226 -11.19 -8.26 -34.87
CA LEU A 226 -10.73 -7.19 -33.99
C LEU A 226 -11.37 -5.84 -34.34
N THR A 227 -11.93 -5.19 -33.32
CA THR A 227 -12.38 -3.80 -33.39
C THR A 227 -11.62 -2.97 -32.36
N ILE A 228 -11.00 -1.88 -32.81
CA ILE A 228 -10.32 -0.88 -31.97
C ILE A 228 -10.85 0.50 -32.34
N PRO A 229 -11.29 1.34 -31.38
CA PRO A 229 -11.43 1.05 -29.95
C PRO A 229 -12.32 -0.16 -29.65
N HIS A 230 -12.06 -0.86 -28.55
CA HIS A 230 -12.85 -2.03 -28.19
C HIS A 230 -14.34 -1.68 -28.09
N ALA A 231 -15.19 -2.40 -28.82
CA ALA A 231 -16.59 -2.02 -29.07
C ALA A 231 -17.40 -1.71 -27.79
N LEU A 232 -17.16 -2.44 -26.71
CA LEU A 232 -17.91 -2.32 -25.45
C LEU A 232 -17.18 -1.51 -24.36
N MET A 233 -16.01 -0.93 -24.65
CA MET A 233 -15.19 -0.32 -23.57
C MET A 233 -15.89 0.86 -22.89
N THR A 234 -16.61 1.69 -23.65
CA THR A 234 -17.25 2.91 -23.13
C THR A 234 -18.50 2.63 -22.31
N GLU A 235 -19.04 1.43 -22.38
CA GLU A 235 -20.22 0.98 -21.63
C GLU A 235 -19.84 0.30 -20.29
N ARG A 236 -18.55 0.00 -20.09
CA ARG A 236 -18.05 -0.80 -18.97
C ARG A 236 -17.30 0.06 -17.97
N GLU A 237 -17.90 0.28 -16.80
CA GLU A 237 -17.23 1.00 -15.71
C GLU A 237 -15.90 0.33 -15.31
N PHE A 238 -15.86 -1.01 -15.28
CA PHE A 238 -14.68 -1.79 -14.89
C PHE A 238 -13.53 -1.74 -15.89
N VAL A 239 -13.77 -1.13 -17.07
CA VAL A 239 -12.74 -0.78 -18.03
C VAL A 239 -12.39 0.70 -17.89
N MET A 240 -13.40 1.58 -17.90
CA MET A 240 -13.20 3.03 -17.92
C MET A 240 -12.56 3.58 -16.64
N ARG A 241 -12.89 3.01 -15.47
CA ARG A 241 -12.34 3.43 -14.17
C ARG A 241 -10.84 3.14 -14.06
N PRO A 242 -10.35 1.90 -14.31
CA PRO A 242 -8.92 1.65 -14.39
C PRO A 242 -8.23 2.39 -15.54
N LEU A 243 -8.86 2.55 -16.71
CA LEU A 243 -8.28 3.32 -17.83
C LEU A 243 -7.97 4.77 -17.42
N ARG A 244 -8.82 5.40 -16.60
CA ARG A 244 -8.54 6.73 -16.03
C ARG A 244 -7.28 6.77 -15.16
N ASN A 245 -6.84 5.67 -14.54
CA ASN A 245 -5.58 5.68 -13.76
C ASN A 245 -4.34 5.78 -14.66
N VAL A 246 -4.36 5.11 -15.82
CA VAL A 246 -3.23 5.08 -16.76
C VAL A 246 -3.35 6.16 -17.84
N HIS A 247 -4.52 6.76 -18.03
CA HIS A 247 -4.76 7.88 -18.93
C HIS A 247 -5.57 8.97 -18.19
N PRO A 248 -4.97 9.65 -17.19
CA PRO A 248 -5.68 10.54 -16.26
C PRO A 248 -6.19 11.83 -16.88
N SER A 249 -5.55 12.30 -17.96
CA SER A 249 -5.86 13.57 -18.60
C SER A 249 -5.91 13.45 -20.11
N GLY A 250 -6.65 14.35 -20.75
CA GLY A 250 -6.79 14.40 -22.19
C GLY A 250 -7.86 13.46 -22.75
N SER A 251 -8.11 13.62 -24.04
CA SER A 251 -9.06 12.80 -24.78
C SER A 251 -8.47 11.42 -25.06
N LEU A 252 -9.27 10.38 -24.89
CA LEU A 252 -8.99 9.06 -25.44
C LEU A 252 -9.10 9.17 -26.96
N THR A 253 -8.00 9.03 -27.68
CA THR A 253 -8.00 9.03 -29.15
C THR A 253 -8.14 7.59 -29.63
N PRO A 254 -9.03 7.29 -30.60
CA PRO A 254 -9.83 8.18 -31.47
C PRO A 254 -11.19 8.65 -30.91
N LEU A 255 -11.58 8.26 -29.70
CA LEU A 255 -12.91 8.50 -29.10
C LEU A 255 -13.27 9.99 -28.81
N LYS A 256 -12.30 10.92 -28.85
CA LYS A 256 -12.49 12.39 -28.67
C LYS A 256 -13.04 12.84 -27.30
N ARG A 257 -13.16 11.95 -26.33
CA ARG A 257 -13.62 12.23 -24.96
C ARG A 257 -12.69 11.60 -23.93
N SER A 258 -12.59 12.18 -22.74
CA SER A 258 -11.77 11.62 -21.66
C SER A 258 -12.45 10.42 -21.00
N ALA A 259 -11.67 9.57 -20.31
CA ALA A 259 -12.23 8.50 -19.49
C ALA A 259 -13.21 9.02 -18.43
N THR A 260 -12.95 10.21 -17.87
CA THR A 260 -13.82 10.90 -16.91
C THR A 260 -15.18 11.25 -17.53
N ASP A 261 -15.20 11.72 -18.78
CA ASP A 261 -16.45 12.08 -19.46
C ASP A 261 -17.36 10.86 -19.69
N TYR A 262 -16.76 9.71 -20.02
CA TYR A 262 -17.48 8.45 -20.16
C TYR A 262 -18.01 7.95 -18.82
N LEU A 263 -17.20 7.98 -17.76
CA LEU A 263 -17.64 7.62 -16.40
C LEU A 263 -18.79 8.53 -15.92
N ALA A 264 -18.78 9.81 -16.26
CA ALA A 264 -19.89 10.72 -15.98
C ALA A 264 -21.17 10.30 -16.73
N GLY A 265 -21.04 9.92 -18.01
CA GLY A 265 -22.14 9.46 -18.85
C GLY A 265 -22.79 8.15 -18.37
N LEU A 266 -22.03 7.27 -17.73
CA LEU A 266 -22.54 6.04 -17.10
C LEU A 266 -23.34 6.31 -15.81
N GLY A 267 -23.46 7.57 -15.37
CA GLY A 267 -24.16 7.93 -14.13
C GLY A 267 -23.39 7.58 -12.85
N VAL A 268 -22.21 6.98 -12.96
CA VAL A 268 -21.37 6.49 -11.86
C VAL A 268 -20.86 7.63 -10.98
N LEU A 269 -20.55 8.79 -11.57
CA LEU A 269 -20.07 9.96 -10.81
C LEU A 269 -21.22 10.72 -10.11
N ASN A 270 -22.45 10.54 -10.59
CA ASN A 270 -23.64 11.30 -10.15
C ASN A 270 -24.59 10.48 -9.27
N ASN A 271 -24.35 9.17 -9.11
CA ASN A 271 -25.18 8.27 -8.34
C ASN A 271 -24.34 7.54 -7.26
N PRO A 272 -24.20 8.10 -6.05
CA PRO A 272 -23.52 7.42 -4.94
C PRO A 272 -24.25 6.13 -4.48
N SER A 273 -25.48 5.92 -4.95
CA SER A 273 -26.31 4.72 -4.76
C SER A 273 -26.21 3.69 -5.91
N SER A 274 -25.10 3.68 -6.66
CA SER A 274 -24.78 2.54 -7.54
C SER A 274 -24.91 1.23 -6.75
N THR A 275 -25.70 0.28 -7.28
CA THR A 275 -26.01 -0.98 -6.60
C THR A 275 -24.78 -1.89 -6.42
N SER A 276 -23.69 -1.65 -7.15
CA SER A 276 -22.45 -2.43 -7.08
C SER A 276 -21.23 -1.49 -7.13
N PRO A 277 -20.84 -0.83 -6.01
CA PRO A 277 -19.73 0.10 -5.97
C PRO A 277 -18.39 -0.60 -6.21
N MET A 278 -17.54 0.03 -7.03
CA MET A 278 -16.24 -0.50 -7.43
C MET A 278 -15.10 0.17 -6.67
N TYR A 279 -14.39 -0.63 -5.89
CA TYR A 279 -13.26 -0.18 -5.09
C TYR A 279 -11.96 -0.82 -5.56
N SER A 280 -10.88 -0.05 -5.41
CA SER A 280 -9.54 -0.52 -5.74
C SER A 280 -9.09 -1.60 -4.76
N TYR A 281 -8.20 -2.48 -5.21
CA TYR A 281 -7.69 -3.64 -4.49
C TYR A 281 -6.16 -3.54 -4.39
N THR A 282 -5.62 -3.63 -3.18
CA THR A 282 -4.18 -3.68 -2.92
C THR A 282 -3.87 -4.88 -2.01
N PRO A 283 -3.15 -5.91 -2.51
CA PRO A 283 -2.79 -7.07 -1.71
C PRO A 283 -1.80 -6.69 -0.59
N THR A 284 -1.85 -7.41 0.52
CA THR A 284 -0.94 -7.18 1.67
C THR A 284 -0.17 -8.43 2.07
N ALA A 285 -0.84 -9.58 2.15
CA ALA A 285 -0.24 -10.90 2.31
C ALA A 285 -1.23 -11.96 1.76
N PRO A 286 -0.78 -13.18 1.38
CA PRO A 286 -1.67 -14.22 0.86
C PRO A 286 -2.80 -14.63 1.82
N THR A 287 -2.55 -14.55 3.13
CA THR A 287 -3.51 -14.95 4.18
C THR A 287 -4.23 -13.77 4.84
N SER A 288 -4.04 -12.56 4.30
CA SER A 288 -4.67 -11.33 4.79
C SER A 288 -5.61 -10.80 3.73
N ASP A 289 -6.70 -10.15 4.17
CA ASP A 289 -7.55 -9.41 3.25
C ASP A 289 -6.71 -8.37 2.47
N ALA A 290 -7.21 -7.92 1.33
CA ALA A 290 -6.63 -6.77 0.65
C ALA A 290 -7.04 -5.45 1.32
N LEU A 291 -6.24 -4.40 1.13
CA LEU A 291 -6.73 -3.04 1.37
C LEU A 291 -7.69 -2.69 0.23
N ILE A 292 -8.85 -2.17 0.61
CA ILE A 292 -9.88 -1.70 -0.32
C ILE A 292 -10.01 -0.18 -0.19
N PRO A 293 -9.04 0.62 -0.69
CA PRO A 293 -9.07 2.06 -0.54
C PRO A 293 -10.30 2.67 -1.18
N MET A 294 -10.73 3.82 -0.66
CA MET A 294 -11.97 4.52 -1.01
C MET A 294 -13.27 3.82 -0.62
N ASN A 295 -13.25 2.57 -0.14
CA ASN A 295 -14.44 1.96 0.45
C ASN A 295 -14.75 2.64 1.79
N PRO A 296 -15.94 3.27 1.96
CA PRO A 296 -16.30 3.96 3.19
C PRO A 296 -16.25 3.01 4.39
N MET A 297 -16.62 1.74 4.20
CA MET A 297 -16.73 0.72 5.25
C MET A 297 -15.42 -0.04 5.51
N GLN A 298 -14.37 0.17 4.71
CA GLN A 298 -13.07 -0.45 4.93
C GLN A 298 -12.53 -0.05 6.31
N LYS A 299 -12.30 -1.05 7.16
CA LYS A 299 -11.68 -0.84 8.48
C LYS A 299 -10.21 -0.46 8.33
N THR A 300 -9.79 0.48 9.15
CA THR A 300 -8.40 0.94 9.19
C THR A 300 -7.54 -0.14 9.83
N ARG A 301 -6.39 -0.44 9.21
CA ARG A 301 -5.45 -1.43 9.72
C ARG A 301 -4.49 -0.83 10.73
N VAL A 302 -4.11 -1.65 11.71
CA VAL A 302 -3.11 -1.30 12.71
C VAL A 302 -1.80 -1.98 12.32
N MET A 303 -0.81 -1.15 11.99
CA MET A 303 0.56 -1.57 11.70
C MET A 303 1.42 -1.35 12.94
N SER A 304 1.76 -2.43 13.63
CA SER A 304 2.60 -2.37 14.84
C SER A 304 4.07 -2.19 14.49
N ILE A 305 4.79 -1.40 15.28
CA ILE A 305 6.24 -1.20 15.14
C ILE A 305 6.95 -2.24 16.01
N LEU A 306 7.78 -3.08 15.38
CA LEU A 306 8.66 -4.03 16.06
C LEU A 306 10.13 -3.69 15.75
N ASN A 307 10.75 -2.90 16.61
CA ASN A 307 12.18 -2.59 16.47
C ASN A 307 13.02 -3.77 16.96
N THR A 308 13.95 -4.24 16.13
CA THR A 308 14.91 -5.31 16.46
C THR A 308 16.34 -4.78 16.65
N THR A 309 16.46 -3.49 16.97
CA THR A 309 17.73 -2.84 17.29
C THR A 309 18.20 -3.23 18.70
N PRO A 310 19.50 -3.51 18.91
CA PRO A 310 20.05 -3.79 20.24
C PRO A 310 19.89 -2.61 21.21
N ASP A 311 19.89 -1.37 20.70
CA ASP A 311 19.80 -0.13 21.49
C ASP A 311 18.39 0.50 21.44
N SER A 312 17.34 -0.20 21.88
CA SER A 312 16.01 0.41 21.86
C SER A 312 15.77 1.31 23.09
N PHE A 313 16.07 2.61 22.95
CA PHE A 313 15.72 3.68 23.91
C PHE A 313 14.20 3.86 24.17
N SER A 314 13.32 3.06 23.54
CA SER A 314 11.87 3.06 23.81
C SER A 314 11.25 1.69 24.12
N ASP A 315 11.87 0.59 23.70
CA ASP A 315 11.29 -0.77 23.80
C ASP A 315 12.16 -1.73 24.65
N GLY A 316 13.17 -1.21 25.35
CA GLY A 316 13.87 -1.91 26.44
C GLY A 316 14.80 -3.08 26.08
N GLY A 317 15.17 -3.29 24.81
CA GLY A 317 16.08 -4.37 24.40
C GLY A 317 15.42 -5.76 24.39
N VAL A 318 14.10 -5.81 24.54
CA VAL A 318 13.30 -7.05 24.67
C VAL A 318 13.31 -7.87 23.38
N ASN A 319 13.41 -7.21 22.23
CA ASN A 319 13.34 -7.84 20.91
C ASN A 319 14.72 -8.07 20.30
N SER A 320 15.60 -8.76 21.05
CA SER A 320 16.91 -9.12 20.52
C SER A 320 16.77 -10.07 19.33
N PRO A 321 17.47 -9.83 18.21
CA PRO A 321 17.51 -10.76 17.08
C PRO A 321 17.98 -12.18 17.46
N ASN A 322 18.73 -12.29 18.55
CA ASN A 322 19.29 -13.56 19.04
C ASN A 322 18.34 -14.33 19.98
N ASP A 323 17.19 -13.74 20.36
CA ASP A 323 16.19 -14.39 21.21
C ASP A 323 14.90 -14.64 20.45
N LEU A 324 14.88 -15.76 19.72
CA LEU A 324 13.73 -16.16 18.93
C LEU A 324 12.47 -16.40 19.78
N ALA A 325 12.62 -16.79 21.05
CA ALA A 325 11.49 -17.03 21.94
C ALA A 325 10.83 -15.70 22.33
N SER A 326 11.63 -14.70 22.71
CA SER A 326 11.16 -13.34 22.98
C SER A 326 10.49 -12.72 21.74
N LEU A 327 11.11 -12.85 20.55
CA LEU A 327 10.53 -12.36 19.30
C LEU A 327 9.15 -12.96 19.02
N LYS A 328 8.99 -14.28 19.18
CA LYS A 328 7.69 -14.95 19.00
C LYS A 328 6.65 -14.42 19.98
N GLU A 329 7.02 -14.21 21.24
CA GLU A 329 6.10 -13.72 22.25
C GLU A 329 5.66 -12.27 21.96
N SER A 330 6.61 -11.39 21.63
CA SER A 330 6.30 -10.01 21.24
C SER A 330 5.39 -9.95 20.01
N ILE A 331 5.67 -10.77 18.99
CA ILE A 331 4.83 -10.88 17.79
C ILE A 331 3.43 -11.34 18.15
N ARG A 332 3.28 -12.39 18.98
CA ARG A 332 1.96 -12.85 19.45
C ARG A 332 1.21 -11.75 20.19
N GLN A 333 1.90 -11.02 21.08
CA GLN A 333 1.30 -9.94 21.82
C GLN A 333 0.77 -8.84 20.88
N HIS A 334 1.56 -8.44 19.87
CA HIS A 334 1.13 -7.46 18.87
C HIS A 334 -0.14 -7.92 18.12
N ILE A 335 -0.20 -9.20 17.74
CA ILE A 335 -1.38 -9.78 17.07
C ILE A 335 -2.59 -9.75 18.01
N GLN A 336 -2.43 -10.20 19.26
CA GLN A 336 -3.50 -10.20 20.27
C GLN A 336 -4.01 -8.78 20.58
N ASP A 337 -3.11 -7.80 20.55
CA ASP A 337 -3.43 -6.39 20.78
C ASP A 337 -4.13 -5.73 19.58
N GLY A 338 -4.22 -6.42 18.44
CA GLY A 338 -5.01 -6.01 17.28
C GLY A 338 -4.19 -5.56 16.06
N ALA A 339 -2.88 -5.84 16.02
CA ALA A 339 -2.08 -5.59 14.84
C ALA A 339 -2.51 -6.52 13.68
N THR A 340 -2.74 -5.92 12.50
CA THR A 340 -2.97 -6.66 11.25
C THR A 340 -1.78 -6.56 10.30
N ILE A 341 -0.81 -5.71 10.63
CA ILE A 341 0.51 -5.64 10.00
C ILE A 341 1.55 -5.51 11.12
N ILE A 342 2.68 -6.21 11.01
CA ILE A 342 3.84 -6.03 11.90
C ILE A 342 4.99 -5.50 11.05
N ASP A 343 5.54 -4.37 11.44
CA ASP A 343 6.61 -3.67 10.74
C ASP A 343 7.92 -3.81 11.49
N ILE A 344 8.83 -4.58 10.92
CA ILE A 344 10.11 -4.95 11.53
C ILE A 344 11.17 -3.92 11.11
N GLY A 345 11.78 -3.24 12.08
CA GLY A 345 12.83 -2.25 11.83
C GLY A 345 14.17 -2.67 12.41
N GLY A 346 15.17 -2.89 11.54
CA GLY A 346 16.55 -3.20 11.94
C GLY A 346 17.46 -1.98 12.06
N GLN A 347 17.12 -0.89 11.37
CA GLN A 347 17.83 0.40 11.38
C GLN A 347 16.96 1.51 11.97
N SER A 348 17.55 2.36 12.81
CA SER A 348 16.82 3.51 13.35
C SER A 348 16.79 4.66 12.35
N SER A 349 15.60 5.16 12.02
CA SER A 349 15.38 6.35 11.19
C SER A 349 15.28 7.64 12.02
N ARG A 350 15.69 7.61 13.29
CA ARG A 350 15.73 8.80 14.16
C ARG A 350 16.88 9.72 13.73
N PRO A 351 16.73 11.05 13.88
CA PRO A 351 17.84 11.98 13.64
C PRO A 351 19.08 11.57 14.42
N ASN A 352 20.23 11.57 13.75
CA ASN A 352 21.55 11.25 14.29
C ASN A 352 21.73 9.80 14.80
N ALA A 353 20.83 8.88 14.45
CA ALA A 353 21.09 7.47 14.69
C ALA A 353 22.32 7.01 13.89
N PRO A 354 23.23 6.18 14.47
CA PRO A 354 24.31 5.57 13.73
C PRO A 354 23.77 4.79 12.54
N ASP A 355 24.39 4.94 11.39
CA ASP A 355 24.05 4.12 10.23
C ASP A 355 24.74 2.76 10.34
N ILE A 356 24.01 1.70 9.97
CA ILE A 356 24.51 0.32 10.02
C ILE A 356 24.69 -0.24 8.60
N THR A 357 25.49 -1.29 8.49
CA THR A 357 25.67 -2.00 7.22
C THR A 357 24.40 -2.77 6.83
N ALA A 358 24.23 -3.06 5.54
CA ALA A 358 23.10 -3.88 5.07
C ALA A 358 23.13 -5.28 5.69
N GLU A 359 24.32 -5.87 5.85
CA GLU A 359 24.54 -7.17 6.47
C GLU A 359 24.08 -7.19 7.93
N GLU A 360 24.37 -6.12 8.67
CA GLU A 360 23.93 -5.97 10.06
C GLU A 360 22.42 -5.78 10.15
N GLU A 361 21.82 -4.97 9.27
CA GLU A 361 20.37 -4.80 9.21
C GLU A 361 19.66 -6.12 8.88
N ILE A 362 20.18 -6.89 7.91
CA ILE A 362 19.70 -8.24 7.56
C ILE A 362 19.73 -9.15 8.79
N ALA A 363 20.86 -9.20 9.51
CA ALA A 363 21.02 -10.02 10.71
C ALA A 363 20.04 -9.64 11.83
N ARG A 364 19.57 -8.38 11.86
CA ARG A 364 18.58 -7.90 12.82
C ARG A 364 17.14 -8.22 12.42
N VAL A 365 16.80 -8.19 11.14
CA VAL A 365 15.40 -8.33 10.69
C VAL A 365 15.00 -9.78 10.38
N ILE A 366 15.90 -10.59 9.81
CA ILE A 366 15.56 -11.96 9.39
C ILE A 366 15.05 -12.83 10.54
N PRO A 367 15.67 -12.85 11.74
CA PRO A 367 15.19 -13.68 12.84
C PRO A 367 13.74 -13.39 13.24
N ALA A 368 13.29 -12.13 13.16
CA ALA A 368 11.91 -11.77 13.45
C ALA A 368 10.93 -12.24 12.37
N ILE A 369 11.34 -12.23 11.09
CA ILE A 369 10.55 -12.80 9.99
C ILE A 369 10.41 -14.32 10.17
N GLU A 370 11.50 -15.01 10.52
CA GLU A 370 11.49 -16.45 10.78
C GLU A 370 10.65 -16.80 12.03
N ALA A 371 10.77 -15.99 13.10
CA ALA A 371 9.94 -16.11 14.28
C ALA A 371 8.45 -16.06 13.91
N PHE A 372 8.04 -15.03 13.15
CA PHE A 372 6.67 -14.88 12.66
C PHE A 372 6.19 -16.10 11.87
N LYS A 373 6.97 -16.55 10.87
CA LYS A 373 6.59 -17.70 10.04
C LYS A 373 6.41 -18.97 10.86
N SER A 374 7.22 -19.15 11.89
CA SER A 374 7.13 -20.32 12.77
C SER A 374 5.88 -20.36 13.65
N LEU A 375 5.11 -19.27 13.73
CA LEU A 375 3.82 -19.23 14.43
C LEU A 375 2.68 -19.92 13.65
N GLY A 376 2.87 -20.21 12.37
CA GLY A 376 1.94 -21.02 11.58
C GLY A 376 0.52 -20.43 11.56
N PRO A 377 -0.54 -21.15 11.97
CA PRO A 377 -1.92 -20.65 11.89
C PRO A 377 -2.19 -19.35 12.67
N GLU A 378 -1.41 -19.04 13.71
CA GLU A 378 -1.58 -17.82 14.52
C GLU A 378 -1.37 -16.54 13.70
N MET A 379 -0.64 -16.59 12.58
CA MET A 379 -0.41 -15.44 11.71
C MET A 379 -1.53 -15.17 10.69
N LYS A 380 -2.61 -15.97 10.67
CA LYS A 380 -3.71 -15.78 9.72
C LYS A 380 -4.29 -14.36 9.85
N GLY A 381 -4.42 -13.65 8.73
CA GLY A 381 -4.90 -12.28 8.72
C GLY A 381 -3.83 -11.20 8.95
N VAL A 382 -2.58 -11.58 9.25
CA VAL A 382 -1.50 -10.63 9.59
C VAL A 382 -0.43 -10.60 8.49
N ALA A 383 -0.05 -9.40 8.06
CA ALA A 383 1.06 -9.19 7.13
C ALA A 383 2.37 -8.82 7.87
N ILE A 384 3.51 -9.12 7.23
CA ILE A 384 4.83 -8.67 7.68
C ILE A 384 5.34 -7.62 6.72
N SER A 385 5.72 -6.49 7.29
CA SER A 385 6.42 -5.40 6.64
C SER A 385 7.83 -5.28 7.20
N VAL A 386 8.77 -4.83 6.37
CA VAL A 386 10.13 -4.49 6.80
C VAL A 386 10.40 -3.02 6.50
N ASP A 387 10.73 -2.25 7.55
CA ASP A 387 11.12 -0.84 7.48
C ASP A 387 12.59 -0.75 7.07
N THR A 388 12.82 -0.58 5.77
CA THR A 388 14.17 -0.47 5.21
C THR A 388 14.18 0.39 3.96
N TYR A 389 15.27 1.14 3.78
CA TYR A 389 15.55 1.91 2.58
C TYR A 389 16.69 1.29 1.75
N ARG A 390 17.12 0.05 2.08
CA ARG A 390 18.22 -0.66 1.39
C ARG A 390 17.69 -1.84 0.56
N ALA A 391 18.01 -1.86 -0.73
CA ALA A 391 17.55 -2.86 -1.68
C ALA A 391 17.97 -4.28 -1.28
N ALA A 392 19.21 -4.45 -0.81
CA ALA A 392 19.73 -5.75 -0.36
C ALA A 392 18.96 -6.31 0.84
N VAL A 393 18.56 -5.45 1.78
CA VAL A 393 17.75 -5.83 2.95
C VAL A 393 16.34 -6.20 2.51
N ALA A 394 15.74 -5.41 1.61
CA ALA A 394 14.42 -5.69 1.04
C ALA A 394 14.38 -7.05 0.33
N GLU A 395 15.38 -7.36 -0.49
CA GLU A 395 15.49 -8.67 -1.15
C GLU A 395 15.63 -9.83 -0.15
N ALA A 396 16.50 -9.68 0.85
CA ALA A 396 16.70 -10.70 1.86
C ALA A 396 15.42 -10.94 2.69
N ALA A 397 14.71 -9.86 3.05
CA ALA A 397 13.46 -9.90 3.79
C ALA A 397 12.33 -10.62 3.03
N ILE A 398 12.10 -10.28 1.76
CA ILE A 398 11.08 -10.95 0.95
C ILE A 398 11.42 -12.43 0.75
N LYS A 399 12.69 -12.77 0.50
CA LYS A 399 13.14 -14.17 0.41
C LYS A 399 12.93 -14.93 1.73
N ALA A 400 13.12 -14.28 2.87
CA ALA A 400 12.83 -14.85 4.18
C ALA A 400 11.32 -15.05 4.41
N GLY A 401 10.46 -14.30 3.71
CA GLY A 401 9.00 -14.42 3.72
C GLY A 401 8.27 -13.21 4.29
N ALA A 402 8.88 -12.02 4.29
CA ALA A 402 8.14 -10.77 4.43
C ALA A 402 7.23 -10.54 3.22
N HIS A 403 6.21 -9.69 3.39
CA HIS A 403 5.18 -9.44 2.38
C HIS A 403 5.21 -8.01 1.82
N ILE A 404 5.63 -7.06 2.66
CA ILE A 404 5.63 -5.63 2.39
C ILE A 404 7.03 -5.07 2.63
N ILE A 405 7.49 -4.18 1.76
CA ILE A 405 8.65 -3.32 2.02
C ILE A 405 8.14 -1.92 2.33
N ASN A 406 8.55 -1.37 3.47
CA ASN A 406 8.20 -0.02 3.92
C ASN A 406 9.45 0.86 3.82
N ASP A 407 9.48 1.76 2.85
CA ASP A 407 10.65 2.59 2.57
C ASP A 407 10.33 4.07 2.82
N ILE A 408 10.97 4.60 3.85
CA ILE A 408 10.88 6.00 4.27
C ILE A 408 11.38 7.00 3.21
N SER A 409 12.14 6.53 2.22
CA SER A 409 12.72 7.36 1.17
C SER A 409 12.02 7.22 -0.18
N PHE A 410 11.12 6.24 -0.30
CA PHE A 410 10.49 5.87 -1.57
C PHE A 410 11.52 5.69 -2.70
N GLY A 411 12.62 5.00 -2.42
CA GLY A 411 13.70 4.68 -3.35
C GLY A 411 14.65 5.84 -3.65
N LEU A 412 14.71 6.87 -2.79
CA LEU A 412 15.64 7.99 -2.95
C LEU A 412 16.99 7.78 -2.24
N LEU A 413 17.05 6.92 -1.21
CA LEU A 413 18.29 6.61 -0.50
C LEU A 413 19.06 5.43 -1.10
N ASP A 414 18.42 4.63 -1.94
CA ASP A 414 19.03 3.52 -2.66
C ASP A 414 18.42 3.42 -4.06
N GLN A 415 19.26 3.58 -5.09
CA GLN A 415 18.82 3.59 -6.50
C GLN A 415 18.37 2.21 -6.98
N ASP A 416 18.83 1.13 -6.33
CA ASP A 416 18.48 -0.24 -6.66
C ASP A 416 17.15 -0.67 -6.00
N MET A 417 16.58 0.15 -5.11
CA MET A 417 15.35 -0.18 -4.38
C MET A 417 14.16 -0.41 -5.31
N LEU A 418 13.84 0.54 -6.20
CA LEU A 418 12.68 0.40 -7.08
C LEU A 418 12.81 -0.77 -8.06
N PRO A 419 13.94 -0.98 -8.76
CA PRO A 419 14.16 -2.17 -9.58
C PRO A 419 14.06 -3.48 -8.78
N THR A 420 14.59 -3.50 -7.56
CA THR A 420 14.55 -4.67 -6.68
C THR A 420 13.11 -5.01 -6.30
N VAL A 421 12.34 -4.05 -5.81
CA VAL A 421 10.92 -4.24 -5.46
C VAL A 421 10.09 -4.65 -6.68
N ALA A 422 10.35 -4.07 -7.85
CA ALA A 422 9.66 -4.45 -9.09
C ALA A 422 9.86 -5.94 -9.43
N ARG A 423 11.10 -6.43 -9.32
CA ARG A 423 11.42 -7.86 -9.51
C ARG A 423 10.82 -8.76 -8.44
N LEU A 424 10.80 -8.31 -7.18
CA LEU A 424 10.23 -9.07 -6.07
C LEU A 424 8.71 -9.19 -6.14
N GLY A 425 8.02 -8.23 -6.80
CA GLY A 425 6.57 -8.23 -6.94
C GLY A 425 5.81 -8.06 -5.62
N CYS A 426 6.49 -7.61 -4.56
CA CYS A 426 5.90 -7.41 -3.24
C CYS A 426 5.12 -6.09 -3.16
N THR A 427 4.30 -5.94 -2.12
CA THR A 427 3.66 -4.65 -1.82
C THR A 427 4.70 -3.68 -1.25
N TYR A 428 4.60 -2.41 -1.61
CA TYR A 428 5.60 -1.38 -1.32
C TYR A 428 4.95 -0.13 -0.77
N ILE A 429 5.38 0.29 0.42
CA ILE A 429 4.99 1.56 1.03
C ILE A 429 6.07 2.58 0.70
N GLY A 430 5.70 3.59 -0.06
CA GLY A 430 6.57 4.72 -0.40
C GLY A 430 6.18 5.95 0.41
N MET A 431 7.09 6.39 1.28
CA MET A 431 6.86 7.58 2.11
C MET A 431 7.48 8.83 1.50
N HIS A 432 6.82 9.98 1.68
CA HIS A 432 7.40 11.27 1.38
C HIS A 432 8.44 11.69 2.44
N MET A 433 9.70 11.86 2.02
CA MET A 433 10.77 12.49 2.79
C MET A 433 11.66 13.32 1.86
N ARG A 434 12.35 14.32 2.41
CA ARG A 434 13.47 15.03 1.77
C ARG A 434 14.74 14.86 2.60
N GLY A 435 15.88 14.85 1.93
CA GLY A 435 17.18 14.64 2.57
C GLY A 435 17.36 13.21 3.11
N THR A 436 18.05 13.09 4.23
CA THR A 436 18.33 11.84 4.94
C THR A 436 17.77 11.92 6.37
N PRO A 437 17.72 10.82 7.15
CA PRO A 437 17.36 10.91 8.57
C PRO A 437 18.19 11.95 9.36
N ALA A 438 19.45 12.19 8.97
CA ALA A 438 20.31 13.19 9.59
C ALA A 438 19.99 14.64 9.16
N THR A 439 19.64 14.85 7.88
CA THR A 439 19.48 16.19 7.28
C THR A 439 18.03 16.61 7.07
N MET A 440 17.06 15.73 7.28
CA MET A 440 15.65 16.01 6.98
C MET A 440 15.09 17.21 7.74
N GLN A 441 15.64 17.55 8.91
CA GLN A 441 15.19 18.70 9.70
C GLN A 441 15.89 20.01 9.33
N ASP A 442 16.80 19.99 8.35
CA ASP A 442 17.45 21.18 7.86
C ASP A 442 16.44 22.10 7.17
N LYS A 443 16.73 23.41 7.20
CA LYS A 443 15.81 24.43 6.69
C LYS A 443 15.44 24.19 5.22
N GLU A 444 16.40 23.78 4.41
CA GLU A 444 16.18 23.48 2.98
C GLU A 444 15.20 22.31 2.76
N ASN A 445 15.22 21.30 3.63
CA ASN A 445 14.37 20.11 3.51
C ASN A 445 12.97 20.35 4.08
N THR A 446 12.83 21.32 4.98
CA THR A 446 11.55 21.73 5.61
C THR A 446 10.89 22.94 4.95
N ASP A 447 11.46 23.45 3.85
CA ASP A 447 10.89 24.59 3.11
C ASP A 447 9.88 24.13 2.04
N TYR A 448 8.61 24.48 2.24
CA TYR A 448 7.49 24.14 1.35
C TYR A 448 6.81 25.43 0.86
N PRO A 449 7.41 26.18 -0.08
CA PRO A 449 6.91 27.48 -0.50
C PRO A 449 5.52 27.43 -1.15
N ASP A 450 5.17 26.32 -1.80
CA ASP A 450 3.85 26.08 -2.42
C ASP A 450 2.82 25.52 -1.43
N GLY A 451 3.18 25.38 -0.15
CA GLY A 451 2.40 24.68 0.86
C GLY A 451 2.71 23.18 0.91
N VAL A 452 2.56 22.60 2.10
CA VAL A 452 2.97 21.20 2.37
C VAL A 452 2.12 20.19 1.59
N VAL A 453 0.80 20.40 1.47
CA VAL A 453 -0.10 19.44 0.82
C VAL A 453 0.18 19.32 -0.68
N GLU A 454 0.21 20.45 -1.41
CA GLU A 454 0.46 20.47 -2.86
C GLU A 454 1.85 19.88 -3.18
N THR A 455 2.85 20.28 -2.42
CA THR A 455 4.22 19.82 -2.63
C THR A 455 4.36 18.32 -2.36
N VAL A 456 3.81 17.81 -1.25
CA VAL A 456 3.83 16.38 -0.94
C VAL A 456 3.09 15.60 -2.03
N ALA A 457 1.96 16.11 -2.53
CA ALA A 457 1.20 15.45 -3.58
C ALA A 457 1.98 15.35 -4.89
N ARG A 458 2.65 16.43 -5.29
CA ARG A 458 3.49 16.51 -6.48
C ARG A 458 4.71 15.59 -6.38
N GLU A 459 5.41 15.59 -5.25
CA GLU A 459 6.62 14.78 -5.06
C GLU A 459 6.28 13.28 -4.98
N LEU A 460 5.22 12.90 -4.27
CA LEU A 460 4.74 11.50 -4.28
C LEU A 460 4.29 11.05 -5.68
N ALA A 461 3.63 11.91 -6.45
CA ALA A 461 3.24 11.58 -7.82
C ALA A 461 4.46 11.27 -8.71
N ALA A 462 5.52 12.08 -8.61
CA ALA A 462 6.77 11.83 -9.33
C ALA A 462 7.43 10.50 -8.90
N ARG A 463 7.36 10.14 -7.61
CA ARG A 463 7.86 8.84 -7.13
C ARG A 463 7.02 7.67 -7.62
N VAL A 464 5.70 7.82 -7.67
CA VAL A 464 4.79 6.83 -8.27
C VAL A 464 5.11 6.60 -9.74
N GLU A 465 5.41 7.66 -10.51
CA GLU A 465 5.83 7.54 -11.90
C GLU A 465 7.15 6.77 -12.02
N ALA A 466 8.15 7.11 -11.19
CA ALA A 466 9.43 6.38 -11.15
C ALA A 466 9.26 4.90 -10.77
N ALA A 467 8.41 4.59 -9.80
CA ALA A 467 8.10 3.24 -9.36
C ALA A 467 7.47 2.40 -10.48
N GLN A 468 6.50 2.95 -11.21
CA GLN A 468 5.87 2.26 -12.34
C GLN A 468 6.84 2.08 -13.51
N ALA A 469 7.67 3.09 -13.80
CA ALA A 469 8.72 2.99 -14.82
C ALA A 469 9.76 1.90 -14.49
N ALA A 470 10.05 1.68 -13.21
CA ALA A 470 10.88 0.57 -12.74
C ALA A 470 10.18 -0.81 -12.82
N GLY A 471 8.86 -0.84 -13.04
CA GLY A 471 8.04 -2.05 -13.18
C GLY A 471 7.14 -2.36 -11.98
N ILE A 472 7.14 -1.54 -10.92
CA ILE A 472 6.26 -1.74 -9.77
C ILE A 472 4.82 -1.47 -10.20
N ARG A 473 3.94 -2.45 -10.01
CA ARG A 473 2.54 -2.34 -10.39
C ARG A 473 1.82 -1.38 -9.45
N ARG A 474 0.92 -0.56 -9.99
CA ARG A 474 0.17 0.44 -9.20
C ARG A 474 -0.63 -0.18 -8.05
N TRP A 475 -1.19 -1.37 -8.24
CA TRP A 475 -1.92 -2.09 -7.18
C TRP A 475 -1.04 -2.59 -6.03
N ARG A 476 0.30 -2.55 -6.17
CA ARG A 476 1.27 -2.89 -5.12
C ARG A 476 1.74 -1.67 -4.31
N LEU A 477 1.30 -0.46 -4.64
CA LEU A 477 1.78 0.76 -3.98
C LEU A 477 0.86 1.23 -2.85
N ILE A 478 1.45 1.62 -1.72
CA ILE A 478 0.83 2.34 -0.61
C ILE A 478 1.60 3.64 -0.40
N LEU A 479 0.91 4.76 -0.19
CA LEU A 479 1.54 6.06 0.02
C LEU A 479 1.56 6.46 1.50
N ASP A 480 2.64 7.09 1.96
CA ASP A 480 2.71 7.72 3.29
C ASP A 480 3.13 9.19 3.15
N PRO A 481 2.39 10.14 3.76
CA PRO A 481 2.70 11.57 3.67
C PRO A 481 3.95 11.99 4.45
N GLY A 482 4.53 11.11 5.26
CA GLY A 482 5.76 11.28 6.01
C GLY A 482 5.61 12.23 7.19
N VAL A 483 4.63 11.99 8.07
CA VAL A 483 4.44 12.80 9.28
C VAL A 483 5.70 12.71 10.18
N GLY A 484 6.27 13.87 10.48
CA GLY A 484 7.49 14.04 11.25
C GLY A 484 8.78 13.91 10.44
N PHE A 485 8.70 13.67 9.12
CA PHE A 485 9.85 13.57 8.23
C PHE A 485 9.92 14.78 7.29
N ALA A 486 11.02 15.51 7.39
CA ALA A 486 11.26 16.74 6.63
C ALA A 486 10.15 17.79 6.74
N LYS A 487 9.55 17.96 7.93
CA LYS A 487 8.40 18.84 8.16
C LYS A 487 8.50 19.52 9.53
N THR A 488 8.18 20.81 9.59
CA THR A 488 8.05 21.55 10.86
C THR A 488 6.82 21.08 11.65
N GLN A 489 6.69 21.53 12.90
CA GLN A 489 5.52 21.22 13.73
C GLN A 489 4.22 21.69 13.05
N GLU A 490 4.21 22.90 12.52
CA GLU A 490 3.05 23.53 11.88
C GLU A 490 2.64 22.76 10.61
N GLN A 491 3.64 22.36 9.82
CA GLN A 491 3.42 21.56 8.60
C GLN A 491 2.87 20.17 8.92
N ASN A 492 3.34 19.52 10.00
CA ASN A 492 2.78 18.23 10.44
C ASN A 492 1.31 18.35 10.85
N LEU A 493 0.95 19.42 11.57
CA LEU A 493 -0.44 19.69 11.95
C LEU A 493 -1.31 20.01 10.73
N GLU A 494 -0.78 20.78 9.78
CA GLU A 494 -1.48 21.05 8.52
C GLU A 494 -1.73 19.78 7.72
N LEU A 495 -0.72 18.92 7.59
CA LEU A 495 -0.83 17.67 6.84
C LEU A 495 -1.87 16.72 7.43
N LEU A 496 -1.94 16.61 8.77
CA LEU A 496 -2.98 15.82 9.45
C LEU A 496 -4.38 16.44 9.25
N ARG A 497 -4.50 17.76 9.39
CA ARG A 497 -5.77 18.48 9.21
C ARG A 497 -6.29 18.40 7.77
N ARG A 498 -5.39 18.42 6.79
CA ARG A 498 -5.70 18.42 5.35
C ARG A 498 -5.41 17.08 4.67
N LEU A 499 -5.29 16.00 5.45
CA LEU A 499 -5.10 14.67 4.90
C LEU A 499 -6.20 14.28 3.89
N PRO A 500 -7.51 14.59 4.10
CA PRO A 500 -8.52 14.37 3.06
C PRO A 500 -8.18 15.02 1.72
N ASP A 501 -7.69 16.25 1.73
CA ASP A 501 -7.32 16.98 0.50
C ASP A 501 -6.18 16.26 -0.23
N LEU A 502 -5.20 15.75 0.52
CA LEU A 502 -4.07 15.01 -0.03
C LEU A 502 -4.50 13.65 -0.62
N VAL A 503 -5.33 12.89 0.10
CA VAL A 503 -5.83 11.57 -0.32
C VAL A 503 -6.70 11.68 -1.58
N HIS A 504 -7.45 12.77 -1.71
CA HIS A 504 -8.31 13.04 -2.87
C HIS A 504 -7.63 13.83 -3.99
N HIS A 505 -6.35 14.19 -3.82
CA HIS A 505 -5.60 14.96 -4.81
C HIS A 505 -5.49 14.22 -6.14
N ASP A 506 -5.80 14.88 -7.26
CA ASP A 506 -5.96 14.21 -8.57
C ASP A 506 -4.73 13.44 -9.04
N ARG A 507 -3.52 13.91 -8.69
CA ARG A 507 -2.25 13.25 -9.06
C ARG A 507 -2.04 11.89 -8.38
N ILE A 508 -2.65 11.66 -7.21
CA ILE A 508 -2.39 10.50 -6.35
C ILE A 508 -3.67 9.89 -5.76
N ARG A 509 -4.83 10.22 -6.34
CA ARG A 509 -6.11 9.65 -5.91
C ARG A 509 -6.15 8.14 -6.12
N GLY A 510 -6.84 7.44 -5.22
CA GLY A 510 -7.11 6.01 -5.34
C GLY A 510 -5.93 5.10 -4.99
N PHE A 511 -4.84 5.65 -4.43
CA PHE A 511 -3.88 4.85 -3.68
C PHE A 511 -4.38 4.60 -2.25
N PRO A 512 -4.05 3.47 -1.63
CA PRO A 512 -4.17 3.31 -0.20
C PRO A 512 -3.13 4.15 0.54
N TRP A 513 -3.47 4.57 1.75
CA TRP A 513 -2.63 5.44 2.57
C TRP A 513 -2.23 4.84 3.90
N MET A 514 -0.95 4.95 4.24
CA MET A 514 -0.41 4.66 5.56
C MET A 514 0.00 5.97 6.25
N VAL A 515 -0.26 6.10 7.56
CA VAL A 515 0.19 7.26 8.34
C VAL A 515 0.87 6.81 9.63
N GLY A 516 2.16 7.15 9.77
CA GLY A 516 2.95 6.94 10.99
C GLY A 516 3.15 8.20 11.82
N SER A 517 2.24 8.51 12.75
CA SER A 517 2.33 9.68 13.65
C SER A 517 2.75 9.34 15.09
N SER A 518 2.91 8.05 15.41
CA SER A 518 3.10 7.57 16.78
C SER A 518 4.40 8.07 17.44
N ARG A 519 4.27 8.56 18.68
CA ARG A 519 5.37 9.04 19.55
C ARG A 519 6.27 10.14 18.94
N LYS A 520 5.85 10.80 17.86
CA LYS A 520 6.66 11.82 17.15
C LYS A 520 6.98 13.04 18.03
N GLY A 521 8.09 13.71 17.74
CA GLY A 521 8.61 14.82 18.55
C GLY A 521 7.64 16.01 18.68
N PHE A 522 6.92 16.37 17.61
CA PHE A 522 5.95 17.47 17.64
C PHE A 522 4.79 17.20 18.61
N VAL A 523 4.38 15.93 18.76
CA VAL A 523 3.35 15.53 19.73
C VAL A 523 3.81 15.84 21.15
N GLY A 524 5.05 15.48 21.49
CA GLY A 524 5.63 15.77 22.80
C GLY A 524 5.75 17.26 23.08
N LYS A 525 6.19 18.04 22.09
CA LYS A 525 6.29 19.52 22.21
C LYS A 525 4.95 20.18 22.50
N ILE A 526 3.89 19.78 21.81
CA ILE A 526 2.55 20.37 21.97
C ILE A 526 1.90 19.94 23.29
N THR A 527 2.03 18.67 23.66
CA THR A 527 1.39 18.11 24.86
C THR A 527 2.17 18.35 26.15
N GLY A 528 3.43 18.79 26.06
CA GLY A 528 4.34 18.89 27.20
C GLY A 528 4.91 17.55 27.67
N VAL A 529 4.67 16.45 26.95
CA VAL A 529 5.15 15.10 27.31
C VAL A 529 6.54 14.86 26.70
N ALA A 530 7.57 14.98 27.54
CA ALA A 530 8.97 14.84 27.13
C ALA A 530 9.32 13.43 26.67
N GLU A 531 8.93 12.39 27.42
CA GLU A 531 9.28 11.01 27.13
C GLU A 531 8.45 10.41 25.99
N ALA A 532 9.10 9.86 24.96
CA ALA A 532 8.41 9.34 23.78
C ALA A 532 7.39 8.25 24.10
N ARG A 533 7.73 7.34 25.04
CA ARG A 533 6.87 6.22 25.47
C ARG A 533 5.59 6.66 26.17
N GLU A 534 5.53 7.90 26.67
CA GLU A 534 4.38 8.44 27.41
C GLU A 534 3.44 9.27 26.52
N ARG A 535 3.76 9.43 25.23
CA ARG A 535 3.00 10.26 24.27
C ARG A 535 1.74 9.56 23.70
N SER A 536 1.21 8.55 24.39
CA SER A 536 0.10 7.72 23.88
C SER A 536 -1.18 8.53 23.63
N TRP A 537 -1.56 9.45 24.52
CA TRP A 537 -2.76 10.29 24.35
C TRP A 537 -2.64 11.31 23.22
N GLY A 538 -1.47 11.93 23.06
CA GLY A 538 -1.20 12.79 21.91
C GLY A 538 -1.19 11.98 20.61
N THR A 539 -0.65 10.76 20.65
CA THR A 539 -0.71 9.81 19.53
C THR A 539 -2.15 9.47 19.17
N ALA A 540 -3.01 9.18 20.16
CA ALA A 540 -4.43 8.88 19.94
C ALA A 540 -5.12 9.99 19.13
N ALA A 541 -4.88 11.27 19.48
CA ALA A 541 -5.43 12.40 18.74
C ALA A 541 -4.97 12.42 17.27
N THR A 542 -3.67 12.16 17.02
CA THR A 542 -3.15 12.11 15.65
C THR A 542 -3.66 10.91 14.86
N VAL A 543 -3.84 9.74 15.51
CA VAL A 543 -4.40 8.53 14.90
C VAL A 543 -5.86 8.75 14.52
N THR A 544 -6.67 9.34 15.41
CA THR A 544 -8.06 9.71 15.09
C THR A 544 -8.12 10.67 13.90
N ALA A 545 -7.23 11.67 13.84
CA ALA A 545 -7.14 12.57 12.69
C ALA A 545 -6.76 11.83 11.39
N ALA A 546 -5.83 10.87 11.45
CA ALA A 546 -5.45 10.06 10.30
C ALA A 546 -6.62 9.19 9.79
N VAL A 547 -7.37 8.54 10.69
CA VAL A 547 -8.56 7.75 10.33
C VAL A 547 -9.64 8.64 9.71
N ALA A 548 -9.92 9.80 10.31
CA ALA A 548 -10.83 10.80 9.76
C ALA A 548 -10.37 11.28 8.37
N GLY A 549 -9.07 11.38 8.19
CA GLY A 549 -8.39 11.72 6.94
C GLY A 549 -8.31 10.60 5.91
N ARG A 550 -8.99 9.46 6.12
CA ARG A 550 -9.04 8.31 5.22
C ARG A 550 -7.75 7.49 5.10
N ALA A 551 -6.84 7.56 6.09
CA ALA A 551 -5.72 6.63 6.17
C ALA A 551 -6.22 5.18 6.32
N ASP A 552 -5.79 4.28 5.43
CA ASP A 552 -6.18 2.86 5.44
C ASP A 552 -5.32 2.03 6.40
N VAL A 553 -4.14 2.54 6.74
CA VAL A 553 -3.21 1.94 7.70
C VAL A 553 -2.70 3.03 8.65
N VAL A 554 -2.66 2.76 9.96
CA VAL A 554 -1.95 3.62 10.93
C VAL A 554 -0.81 2.83 11.56
N ARG A 555 0.38 3.45 11.62
CA ARG A 555 1.59 2.84 12.16
C ARG A 555 1.87 3.31 13.59
N VAL A 556 1.90 2.38 14.55
CA VAL A 556 1.83 2.67 15.99
C VAL A 556 2.76 1.79 16.84
N HIS A 557 3.21 2.34 17.98
CA HIS A 557 3.96 1.57 19.00
C HIS A 557 3.01 0.93 20.03
N ASP A 558 2.07 1.70 20.59
CA ASP A 558 1.17 1.27 21.66
C ASP A 558 -0.08 0.57 21.06
N VAL A 559 0.10 -0.69 20.62
CA VAL A 559 -0.90 -1.41 19.79
C VAL A 559 -2.24 -1.56 20.50
N ALA A 560 -2.24 -2.02 21.76
CA ALA A 560 -3.47 -2.33 22.51
C ALA A 560 -4.36 -1.08 22.69
N GLU A 561 -3.76 0.06 22.98
CA GLU A 561 -4.44 1.35 23.13
C GLU A 561 -4.89 1.88 21.77
N MET A 562 -3.99 1.89 20.79
CA MET A 562 -4.29 2.48 19.48
C MET A 562 -5.30 1.65 18.68
N ALA A 563 -5.36 0.33 18.85
CA ALA A 563 -6.40 -0.49 18.26
C ALA A 563 -7.80 -0.11 18.76
N LYS A 564 -7.94 0.26 20.05
CA LYS A 564 -9.20 0.78 20.61
C LYS A 564 -9.55 2.14 20.04
N VAL A 565 -8.56 3.02 19.89
CA VAL A 565 -8.73 4.35 19.26
C VAL A 565 -9.16 4.20 17.81
N VAL A 566 -8.52 3.32 17.05
CA VAL A 566 -8.86 3.01 15.65
C VAL A 566 -10.27 2.46 15.57
N LYS A 567 -10.64 1.48 16.40
CA LYS A 567 -11.99 0.91 16.41
C LYS A 567 -13.07 1.97 16.67
N MET A 568 -12.84 2.86 17.62
CA MET A 568 -13.77 3.97 17.91
C MET A 568 -13.79 4.99 16.76
N SER A 569 -12.63 5.32 16.19
CA SER A 569 -12.52 6.27 15.08
C SER A 569 -13.21 5.72 13.82
N ASP A 570 -13.03 4.43 13.52
CA ASP A 570 -13.73 3.76 12.42
C ASP A 570 -15.25 3.75 12.64
N ALA A 571 -15.73 3.63 13.88
CA ALA A 571 -17.17 3.72 14.17
C ALA A 571 -17.74 5.13 13.89
N ILE A 572 -16.90 6.17 13.90
CA ILE A 572 -17.29 7.55 13.58
C ILE A 572 -17.17 7.83 12.08
N TYR A 573 -16.08 7.39 11.45
CA TYR A 573 -15.68 7.87 10.11
C TYR A 573 -15.77 6.82 8.99
N ARG A 574 -15.89 5.53 9.32
CA ARG A 574 -16.01 4.42 8.35
C ARG A 574 -17.45 3.89 8.31
N VAL A 575 -18.38 4.76 7.91
CA VAL A 575 -19.84 4.54 7.87
C VAL A 575 -20.44 4.87 6.50
#